data_AF-A0A9W8JCS1-F1
#
_entry.id   AF-A0A9W8JCS1-F1
#
_cell.length_a   1.000
_cell.length_b   1.000
_cell.length_c   1.000
_cell.angle_alpha   90.00
_cell.angle_beta   90.00
_cell.angle_gamma   90.00
#
_symmetry.space_group_name_H-M   'P 1'
#
loop_
_entity.id
_entity.type
_entity.pdbx_description
1 polymer ?
#
loop_
_entity_poly.entity_id
_entity_poly.type
_entity_poly.pdbx_seq_one_letter_code
_entity_poly.pdbx_strand_id
1 'polypeptide(L)'
;MLPVPIRRIGKADIVGFGIDAVAMFRNSIQPAVHRPVAGFGHDAGWRNDRHIRLVGDTTGNGRSDIIGFGENGVVVSYNNGSNNFSAPSLALGGEFGASAEANSWAVSKHVRYVADILKRGYVDIIGFGDRGTYISLNNGDGSFAPARLAVPHFGFDPIAGDFKRERHLRFLGDVTGNGRPDIVAFGETSVQVSLNNGDGTFRDARPVIFGFTYSSGGWRIDKHPRMLADLTGDGKVDIVGFAEAGVYVALNIGNGTFQEPRLVLNAFGANAGGWQVDAHPRYIADVTGNGWGDIVGFANGGVFVALGNGDGTFQPPKLVLEAFGYEAGGWRVGIHPRYVVDLTGDGAADIVGISDSGVVVSYNDGKGNFGPPQIICNHFGPSQGWDVEKTVRLVANL
;
A
#
# COMPACT_ATOMS: atom_id res chain seq x y z
N MET A 1 2.33 -2.69 -3.32
CA MET A 1 2.30 -1.89 -2.09
C MET A 1 0.91 -1.29 -1.94
N LEU A 2 0.43 -1.16 -0.71
CA LEU A 2 -0.84 -0.52 -0.39
C LEU A 2 -0.63 1.01 -0.51
N PRO A 3 -1.41 1.72 -1.35
CA PRO A 3 -1.26 3.16 -1.55
C PRO A 3 -1.82 4.01 -0.38
N VAL A 4 -2.37 3.35 0.64
CA VAL A 4 -2.91 3.96 1.86
C VAL A 4 -2.03 3.51 3.04
N PRO A 5 -1.39 4.45 3.77
CA PRO A 5 -0.69 4.13 5.00
C PRO A 5 -1.67 3.55 6.04
N ILE A 6 -1.28 2.44 6.67
CA ILE A 6 -2.01 1.85 7.79
C ILE A 6 -1.08 1.89 9.00
N ARG A 7 -1.60 2.24 10.17
CA ARG A 7 -0.83 2.26 11.41
C ARG A 7 -0.40 0.83 11.76
N ARG A 8 0.85 0.66 12.19
CA ARG A 8 1.35 -0.63 12.71
C ARG A 8 0.51 -1.11 13.88
N ILE A 9 0.24 -0.21 14.84
CA ILE A 9 -0.63 -0.48 15.98
C ILE A 9 -1.90 0.35 15.81
N GLY A 10 -3.05 -0.30 15.75
CA GLY A 10 -4.30 0.37 15.48
C GLY A 10 -5.49 -0.55 15.30
N LYS A 11 -6.65 0.05 15.09
CA LYS A 11 -7.89 -0.66 14.77
C LYS A 11 -8.27 -0.22 13.38
N ALA A 12 -7.90 -1.01 12.37
CA ALA A 12 -8.21 -0.63 11.00
C ALA A 12 -9.68 -0.90 10.66
N ASP A 13 -10.24 0.01 9.86
CA ASP A 13 -11.59 0.00 9.31
C ASP A 13 -11.59 -0.48 7.86
N ILE A 14 -12.76 -0.80 7.32
CA ILE A 14 -12.93 -1.11 5.89
C ILE A 14 -13.59 0.07 5.19
N VAL A 15 -13.00 0.49 4.08
CA VAL A 15 -13.50 1.54 3.18
C VAL A 15 -13.74 0.92 1.82
N GLY A 16 -14.95 1.11 1.30
CA GLY A 16 -15.34 0.66 -0.03
C GLY A 16 -15.83 1.81 -0.87
N PHE A 17 -15.20 2.06 -2.02
CA PHE A 17 -15.73 2.92 -3.06
C PHE A 17 -16.65 2.07 -3.94
N GLY A 18 -17.96 2.15 -3.66
CA GLY A 18 -18.98 1.32 -4.27
C GLY A 18 -19.48 1.84 -5.61
N ILE A 19 -20.66 1.37 -6.01
CA ILE A 19 -21.33 1.81 -7.23
C ILE A 19 -21.95 3.19 -7.03
N ASP A 20 -22.72 3.38 -5.96
CA ASP A 20 -23.50 4.59 -5.66
C ASP A 20 -22.81 5.53 -4.67
N ALA A 21 -22.01 4.99 -3.74
CA ALA A 21 -21.46 5.74 -2.62
C ALA A 21 -20.13 5.17 -2.11
N VAL A 22 -19.47 5.93 -1.23
CA VAL A 22 -18.46 5.37 -0.32
C VAL A 22 -19.18 4.66 0.82
N ALA A 23 -18.94 3.38 0.99
CA ALA A 23 -19.37 2.58 2.12
C ALA A 23 -18.22 2.40 3.12
N MET A 24 -18.53 2.39 4.41
CA MET A 24 -17.58 2.21 5.50
C MET A 24 -18.09 1.16 6.47
N PHE A 25 -17.18 0.36 7.01
CA PHE A 25 -17.45 -0.56 8.10
C PHE A 25 -16.42 -0.30 9.19
N ARG A 26 -16.88 0.37 10.23
CA ARG A 26 -16.05 0.87 11.33
C ARG A 26 -15.75 -0.24 12.32
N ASN A 27 -14.48 -0.39 12.67
CA ASN A 27 -14.03 -1.34 13.68
C ASN A 27 -14.50 -0.88 15.07
N SER A 28 -15.52 -1.56 15.56
CA SER A 28 -16.25 -1.21 16.79
C SER A 28 -16.95 -2.44 17.37
N ILE A 29 -17.52 -2.33 18.57
CA ILE A 29 -18.19 -3.43 19.26
C ILE A 29 -19.47 -3.87 18.53
N GLN A 30 -20.18 -2.93 17.90
CA GLN A 30 -21.40 -3.18 17.13
C GLN A 30 -21.23 -2.59 15.73
N PRO A 31 -20.40 -3.24 14.89
CA PRO A 31 -20.02 -2.65 13.63
C PRO A 31 -21.19 -2.72 12.64
N ALA A 32 -21.43 -1.63 11.94
CA ALA A 32 -22.46 -1.50 10.92
C ALA A 32 -21.89 -0.87 9.65
N VAL A 33 -22.51 -1.18 8.51
CA VAL A 33 -22.16 -0.55 7.25
C VAL A 33 -22.85 0.81 7.16
N HIS A 34 -22.06 1.85 6.92
CA HIS A 34 -22.53 3.21 6.71
C HIS A 34 -22.17 3.68 5.30
N ARG A 35 -22.98 4.57 4.72
CA ARG A 35 -22.71 5.17 3.39
C ARG A 35 -22.64 6.70 3.50
N PRO A 36 -21.57 7.25 4.10
CA PRO A 36 -21.56 8.66 4.48
C PRO A 36 -21.33 9.63 3.32
N VAL A 37 -20.88 9.17 2.15
CA VAL A 37 -20.54 10.04 1.01
C VAL A 37 -21.20 9.55 -0.26
N ALA A 38 -22.19 10.32 -0.75
CA ALA A 38 -22.78 10.15 -2.07
C ALA A 38 -21.83 10.77 -3.13
N GLY A 39 -20.80 10.03 -3.50
CA GLY A 39 -19.72 10.45 -4.39
C GLY A 39 -18.61 9.40 -4.46
N PHE A 40 -17.60 9.61 -5.30
CA PHE A 40 -16.49 8.68 -5.52
C PHE A 40 -16.88 7.28 -6.03
N GLY A 41 -18.17 7.00 -6.22
CA GLY A 41 -18.70 5.76 -6.75
C GLY A 41 -18.72 5.71 -8.28
N HIS A 42 -18.94 4.51 -8.82
CA HIS A 42 -19.02 4.29 -10.27
C HIS A 42 -20.11 5.12 -10.95
N ASP A 43 -21.29 5.22 -10.36
CA ASP A 43 -22.43 5.99 -10.91
C ASP A 43 -22.17 7.50 -10.88
N ALA A 44 -21.28 7.95 -9.99
CA ALA A 44 -20.77 9.33 -9.97
C ALA A 44 -19.63 9.56 -11.00
N GLY A 45 -19.39 8.63 -11.92
CA GLY A 45 -18.40 8.76 -13.01
C GLY A 45 -16.99 8.25 -12.68
N TRP A 46 -16.75 7.71 -11.48
CA TRP A 46 -15.43 7.21 -11.10
C TRP A 46 -15.13 5.86 -11.74
N ARG A 47 -13.86 5.60 -12.10
CA ARG A 47 -13.43 4.42 -12.87
C ARG A 47 -12.07 3.94 -12.40
N ASN A 48 -11.87 2.63 -12.24
CA ASN A 48 -10.64 2.05 -11.70
C ASN A 48 -9.42 2.23 -12.63
N ASP A 49 -9.65 2.26 -13.92
CA ASP A 49 -8.63 2.42 -14.98
C ASP A 49 -8.26 3.88 -15.27
N ARG A 50 -9.00 4.84 -14.68
CA ARG A 50 -8.84 6.28 -14.95
C ARG A 50 -8.55 7.12 -13.71
N HIS A 51 -9.19 6.76 -12.60
CA HIS A 51 -9.19 7.52 -11.35
C HIS A 51 -8.55 6.72 -10.21
N ILE A 52 -7.96 7.42 -9.25
CA ILE A 52 -7.41 6.82 -8.02
C ILE A 52 -8.22 7.30 -6.83
N ARG A 53 -8.55 6.40 -5.90
CA ARG A 53 -9.34 6.67 -4.71
C ARG A 53 -8.62 6.11 -3.49
N LEU A 54 -8.33 6.97 -2.53
CA LEU A 54 -7.51 6.74 -1.34
C LEU A 54 -8.18 7.37 -0.12
N VAL A 55 -7.53 7.20 1.03
CA VAL A 55 -7.87 7.91 2.26
C VAL A 55 -6.59 8.39 2.94
N GLY A 56 -6.71 9.47 3.72
CA GLY A 56 -5.62 10.01 4.53
C GLY A 56 -6.05 11.31 5.20
N ASP A 57 -5.43 11.66 6.32
CA ASP A 57 -5.75 12.91 7.03
C ASP A 57 -5.22 14.11 6.25
N THR A 58 -6.12 14.90 5.66
CA THR A 58 -5.77 16.12 4.92
C THR A 58 -5.92 17.40 5.76
N THR A 59 -6.42 17.30 6.99
CA THR A 59 -6.75 18.45 7.84
C THR A 59 -5.96 18.50 9.14
N GLY A 60 -5.11 17.51 9.40
CA GLY A 60 -4.31 17.39 10.62
C GLY A 60 -5.14 17.11 11.87
N ASN A 61 -6.42 16.73 11.73
CA ASN A 61 -7.32 16.50 12.85
C ASN A 61 -7.23 15.06 13.41
N GLY A 62 -6.32 14.25 12.88
CA GLY A 62 -6.08 12.85 13.23
C GLY A 62 -7.06 11.85 12.60
N ARG A 63 -7.92 12.30 11.68
CA ARG A 63 -8.96 11.49 11.01
C ARG A 63 -8.69 11.46 9.52
N SER A 64 -8.86 10.29 8.90
CA SER A 64 -8.66 10.17 7.46
C SER A 64 -9.87 10.70 6.70
N ASP A 65 -9.58 11.52 5.71
CA ASP A 65 -10.53 12.03 4.73
C ASP A 65 -10.61 11.09 3.53
N ILE A 66 -11.68 11.22 2.73
CA ILE A 66 -11.78 10.54 1.44
C ILE A 66 -11.10 11.39 0.37
N ILE A 67 -10.18 10.78 -0.38
CA ILE A 67 -9.37 11.47 -1.39
C ILE A 67 -9.57 10.78 -2.74
N GLY A 68 -9.84 11.55 -3.79
CA GLY A 68 -9.97 11.04 -5.14
C GLY A 68 -9.23 11.90 -6.16
N PHE A 69 -8.36 11.27 -6.94
CA PHE A 69 -7.76 11.86 -8.13
C PHE A 69 -8.73 11.66 -9.30
N GLY A 70 -9.57 12.68 -9.54
CA GLY A 70 -10.66 12.69 -10.51
C GLY A 70 -10.24 13.19 -11.90
N GLU A 71 -11.22 13.64 -12.69
CA GLU A 71 -10.97 14.21 -14.02
C GLU A 71 -10.18 15.52 -13.94
N ASN A 72 -10.67 16.48 -13.16
CA ASN A 72 -10.17 17.87 -13.17
C ASN A 72 -9.17 18.17 -12.04
N GLY A 73 -8.83 17.17 -11.22
CA GLY A 73 -7.85 17.29 -10.14
C GLY A 73 -8.19 16.42 -8.92
N VAL A 74 -7.79 16.86 -7.74
CA VAL A 74 -7.98 16.15 -6.48
C VAL A 74 -9.25 16.63 -5.76
N VAL A 75 -10.17 15.69 -5.55
CA VAL A 75 -11.44 15.89 -4.85
C VAL A 75 -11.31 15.28 -3.45
N VAL A 76 -11.74 16.03 -2.44
CA VAL A 76 -11.71 15.58 -1.04
C VAL A 76 -13.11 15.67 -0.43
N SER A 77 -13.44 14.69 0.41
CA SER A 77 -14.57 14.73 1.33
C SER A 77 -14.02 14.57 2.74
N TYR A 78 -14.05 15.68 3.48
CA TYR A 78 -13.47 15.84 4.81
C TYR A 78 -14.28 15.09 5.88
N ASN A 79 -13.60 14.38 6.76
CA ASN A 79 -14.14 13.64 7.88
C ASN A 79 -14.38 14.58 9.08
N ASN A 80 -15.65 14.92 9.30
CA ASN A 80 -16.08 15.82 10.37
C ASN A 80 -16.22 15.10 11.72
N GLY A 81 -15.86 13.81 11.79
CA GLY A 81 -16.06 12.95 12.95
C GLY A 81 -17.47 12.37 13.03
N SER A 82 -17.69 11.52 14.02
CA SER A 82 -19.00 10.87 14.26
C SER A 82 -19.57 10.18 13.01
N ASN A 83 -18.70 9.58 12.17
CA ASN A 83 -19.03 8.97 10.89
C ASN A 83 -19.68 9.93 9.86
N ASN A 84 -19.51 11.25 10.02
CA ASN A 84 -20.02 12.26 9.11
C ASN A 84 -18.90 12.82 8.22
N PHE A 85 -19.22 13.02 6.95
CA PHE A 85 -18.29 13.50 5.94
C PHE A 85 -18.92 14.66 5.17
N SER A 86 -18.10 15.64 4.78
CA SER A 86 -18.55 16.75 3.94
C SER A 86 -18.88 16.27 2.52
N ALA A 87 -19.67 17.06 1.78
CA ALA A 87 -19.86 16.79 0.35
C ALA A 87 -18.51 16.83 -0.39
N PRO A 88 -18.29 15.96 -1.40
CA PRO A 88 -17.06 15.99 -2.20
C PRO A 88 -16.85 17.37 -2.83
N SER A 89 -15.64 17.92 -2.69
CA SER A 89 -15.27 19.23 -3.25
C SER A 89 -13.87 19.18 -3.85
N LEU A 90 -13.61 20.02 -4.86
CA LEU A 90 -12.30 20.09 -5.51
C LEU A 90 -11.32 20.82 -4.58
N ALA A 91 -10.37 20.06 -4.01
CA ALA A 91 -9.35 20.59 -3.10
C ALA A 91 -8.10 21.08 -3.84
N LEU A 92 -7.82 20.51 -5.03
CA LEU A 92 -6.74 20.95 -5.92
C LEU A 92 -7.18 20.76 -7.37
N GLY A 93 -7.34 21.85 -8.11
CA GLY A 93 -7.77 21.84 -9.51
C GLY A 93 -6.61 21.99 -10.50
N GLY A 94 -6.79 21.46 -11.71
CA GLY A 94 -5.85 21.67 -12.83
C GLY A 94 -4.58 20.83 -12.77
N GLU A 95 -4.44 19.94 -11.78
CA GLU A 95 -3.30 19.06 -11.64
C GLU A 95 -3.68 17.72 -11.02
N PHE A 96 -2.86 16.68 -11.25
CA PHE A 96 -3.10 15.29 -10.81
C PHE A 96 -4.41 14.64 -11.30
N GLY A 97 -5.13 15.27 -12.23
CA GLY A 97 -6.37 14.77 -12.80
C GLY A 97 -6.20 14.11 -14.17
N ALA A 98 -7.20 13.34 -14.59
CA ALA A 98 -7.17 12.58 -15.84
C ALA A 98 -7.46 13.41 -17.10
N SER A 99 -8.02 14.62 -16.98
CA SER A 99 -8.33 15.50 -18.11
C SER A 99 -7.08 16.19 -18.66
N ALA A 100 -7.17 16.75 -19.87
CA ALA A 100 -6.08 17.51 -20.47
C ALA A 100 -5.74 18.77 -19.66
N GLU A 101 -6.77 19.42 -19.13
CA GLU A 101 -6.69 20.61 -18.28
C GLU A 101 -6.08 20.31 -16.91
N ALA A 102 -6.07 19.02 -16.51
CA ALA A 102 -5.51 18.56 -15.25
C ALA A 102 -4.19 17.77 -15.41
N ASN A 103 -3.47 18.00 -16.51
CA ASN A 103 -2.18 17.38 -16.85
C ASN A 103 -2.24 15.88 -17.21
N SER A 104 -3.38 15.37 -17.67
CA SER A 104 -3.53 14.04 -18.31
C SER A 104 -2.95 12.86 -17.51
N TRP A 105 -3.19 12.83 -16.20
CA TRP A 105 -2.66 11.78 -15.34
C TRP A 105 -3.36 10.44 -15.60
N ALA A 106 -2.65 9.50 -16.23
CA ALA A 106 -3.16 8.17 -16.55
C ALA A 106 -2.75 7.10 -15.52
N VAL A 107 -3.70 6.24 -15.11
CA VAL A 107 -3.41 5.10 -14.22
C VAL A 107 -2.44 4.11 -14.87
N SER A 108 -2.48 3.93 -16.19
CA SER A 108 -1.55 3.05 -16.91
C SER A 108 -0.10 3.53 -16.89
N LYS A 109 0.14 4.83 -16.67
CA LYS A 109 1.43 5.49 -16.87
C LYS A 109 2.04 5.97 -15.55
N HIS A 110 1.24 6.66 -14.75
CA HIS A 110 1.67 7.41 -13.59
C HIS A 110 1.29 6.71 -12.29
N VAL A 111 1.92 7.14 -11.21
CA VAL A 111 1.63 6.68 -9.84
C VAL A 111 1.30 7.89 -8.98
N ARG A 112 0.23 7.80 -8.19
CA ARG A 112 -0.23 8.86 -7.28
C ARG A 112 -0.46 8.25 -5.90
N TYR A 113 0.04 8.93 -4.87
CA TYR A 113 -0.09 8.54 -3.47
C TYR A 113 -0.43 9.76 -2.62
N VAL A 114 -0.77 9.49 -1.36
CA VAL A 114 -0.79 10.47 -0.30
C VAL A 114 0.11 9.98 0.84
N ALA A 115 0.94 10.86 1.38
CA ALA A 115 1.82 10.54 2.50
C ALA A 115 2.22 11.82 3.23
N ASP A 116 2.39 11.73 4.54
CA ASP A 116 2.98 12.80 5.34
C ASP A 116 4.51 12.80 5.14
N ILE A 117 4.99 13.49 4.10
CA ILE A 117 6.41 13.51 3.74
C ILE A 117 7.23 14.45 4.63
N LEU A 118 6.55 15.33 5.37
CA LEU A 118 7.17 16.32 6.25
C LEU A 118 7.00 16.01 7.75
N LYS A 119 6.31 14.92 8.10
CA LYS A 119 6.01 14.50 9.48
C LYS A 119 5.21 15.56 10.27
N ARG A 120 4.19 16.14 9.63
CA ARG A 120 3.32 17.19 10.20
C ARG A 120 1.99 16.66 10.76
N GLY A 121 1.70 15.38 10.57
CA GLY A 121 0.45 14.74 11.02
C GLY A 121 -0.65 14.67 9.97
N TYR A 122 -0.39 15.15 8.75
CA TYR A 122 -1.34 15.13 7.63
C TYR A 122 -0.62 14.87 6.31
N VAL A 123 -1.37 14.35 5.33
CA VAL A 123 -0.81 13.85 4.07
C VAL A 123 -0.65 14.97 3.04
N ASP A 124 0.49 14.91 2.34
CA ASP A 124 0.76 15.65 1.11
C ASP A 124 0.37 14.80 -0.11
N ILE A 125 0.24 15.43 -1.28
CA ILE A 125 0.00 14.74 -2.55
C ILE A 125 1.34 14.48 -3.24
N ILE A 126 1.56 13.23 -3.64
CA ILE A 126 2.76 12.79 -4.36
C ILE A 126 2.36 12.14 -5.68
N GLY A 127 2.99 12.57 -6.77
CA GLY A 127 2.77 11.98 -8.08
C GLY A 127 4.05 11.75 -8.86
N PHE A 128 4.28 10.51 -9.29
CA PHE A 128 5.31 10.17 -10.28
C PHE A 128 4.71 10.35 -11.68
N GLY A 129 4.92 11.54 -12.25
CA GLY A 129 4.35 11.97 -13.53
C GLY A 129 5.29 11.71 -14.71
N ASP A 130 5.18 12.54 -15.73
CA ASP A 130 6.00 12.42 -16.95
C ASP A 130 7.45 12.85 -16.73
N ARG A 131 7.62 14.08 -16.29
CA ARG A 131 8.95 14.72 -16.17
C ARG A 131 9.66 14.45 -14.84
N GLY A 132 9.03 13.72 -13.94
CA GLY A 132 9.63 13.36 -12.65
C GLY A 132 8.60 13.23 -11.54
N THR A 133 9.04 13.50 -10.30
CA THR A 133 8.20 13.42 -9.11
C THR A 133 7.67 14.80 -8.74
N TYR A 134 6.36 14.92 -8.67
CA TYR A 134 5.63 16.11 -8.30
C TYR A 134 5.08 16.01 -6.89
N ILE A 135 5.15 17.11 -6.15
CA ILE A 135 4.60 17.25 -4.80
C ILE A 135 3.67 18.45 -4.78
N SER A 136 2.48 18.27 -4.22
CA SER A 136 1.64 19.37 -3.76
C SER A 136 1.55 19.29 -2.24
N LEU A 137 2.08 20.32 -1.58
CA LEU A 137 2.12 20.38 -0.13
C LEU A 137 0.76 20.77 0.41
N ASN A 138 0.28 20.01 1.38
CA ASN A 138 -0.90 20.32 2.17
C ASN A 138 -0.56 21.41 3.20
N ASN A 139 -1.48 22.34 3.43
CA ASN A 139 -1.33 23.40 4.44
C ASN A 139 -1.83 22.99 5.83
N GLY A 140 -2.44 21.81 5.96
CA GLY A 140 -2.96 21.28 7.23
C GLY A 140 -4.37 21.77 7.57
N ASP A 141 -5.07 22.36 6.62
CA ASP A 141 -6.45 22.85 6.76
C ASP A 141 -7.38 22.30 5.66
N GLY A 142 -6.91 21.28 4.93
CA GLY A 142 -7.59 20.72 3.77
C GLY A 142 -7.28 21.42 2.45
N SER A 143 -6.53 22.53 2.46
CA SER A 143 -6.04 23.21 1.25
C SER A 143 -4.65 22.73 0.84
N PHE A 144 -4.37 22.80 -0.46
CA PHE A 144 -3.12 22.34 -1.05
C PHE A 144 -2.44 23.46 -1.86
N ALA A 145 -1.13 23.56 -1.74
CA ALA A 145 -0.32 24.41 -2.61
C ALA A 145 -0.27 23.85 -4.04
N PRO A 146 0.00 24.70 -5.06
CA PRO A 146 0.24 24.21 -6.43
C PRO A 146 1.33 23.14 -6.47
N ALA A 147 1.21 22.15 -7.36
CA ALA A 147 2.24 21.14 -7.50
C ALA A 147 3.53 21.74 -8.01
N ARG A 148 4.63 21.19 -7.51
CA ARG A 148 5.99 21.52 -7.96
C ARG A 148 6.74 20.25 -8.31
N LEU A 149 7.64 20.36 -9.29
CA LEU A 149 8.58 19.30 -9.59
C LEU A 149 9.60 19.22 -8.43
N ALA A 150 9.48 18.16 -7.63
CA ALA A 150 10.29 17.97 -6.42
C ALA A 150 11.65 17.33 -6.73
N VAL A 151 11.71 16.48 -7.77
CA VAL A 151 12.95 15.95 -8.37
C VAL A 151 12.67 15.58 -9.84
N PRO A 152 13.53 15.96 -10.81
CA PRO A 152 13.36 15.65 -12.24
C PRO A 152 13.76 14.19 -12.57
N HIS A 153 13.26 13.24 -11.76
CA HIS A 153 13.55 11.83 -11.88
C HIS A 153 12.32 11.00 -11.45
N PHE A 154 12.36 9.68 -11.72
CA PHE A 154 11.30 8.71 -11.45
C PHE A 154 10.03 8.90 -12.29
N GLY A 155 10.14 9.70 -13.35
CA GLY A 155 9.07 9.99 -14.29
C GLY A 155 9.00 8.98 -15.43
N PHE A 156 7.91 9.02 -16.19
CA PHE A 156 7.71 8.14 -17.34
C PHE A 156 8.63 8.46 -18.51
N ASP A 157 8.97 9.74 -18.71
CA ASP A 157 9.75 10.18 -19.86
C ASP A 157 11.19 9.63 -19.81
N PRO A 158 11.83 9.34 -20.96
CA PRO A 158 13.18 8.81 -21.00
C PRO A 158 14.21 9.68 -20.27
N ILE A 159 14.06 11.01 -20.35
CA ILE A 159 14.96 11.97 -19.67
C ILE A 159 14.72 12.06 -18.15
N ALA A 160 13.58 11.57 -17.67
CA ALA A 160 13.18 11.57 -16.26
C ALA A 160 13.34 10.19 -15.60
N GLY A 161 14.11 9.29 -16.22
CA GLY A 161 14.43 7.96 -15.70
C GLY A 161 13.63 6.81 -16.33
N ASP A 162 12.75 7.08 -17.30
CA ASP A 162 12.05 6.08 -18.12
C ASP A 162 11.20 5.05 -17.33
N PHE A 163 10.56 5.46 -16.24
CA PHE A 163 9.82 4.52 -15.38
C PHE A 163 8.55 3.96 -16.05
N LYS A 164 8.36 2.64 -15.98
CA LYS A 164 7.26 1.91 -16.60
C LYS A 164 6.55 1.03 -15.58
N ARG A 165 5.23 1.01 -15.56
CA ARG A 165 4.45 0.31 -14.52
C ARG A 165 4.60 -1.21 -14.57
N GLU A 166 4.86 -1.74 -15.76
CA GLU A 166 5.04 -3.16 -16.05
C GLU A 166 6.47 -3.66 -15.77
N ARG A 167 7.41 -2.75 -15.48
CA ARG A 167 8.82 -3.08 -15.23
C ARG A 167 9.32 -2.63 -13.86
N HIS A 168 8.90 -1.46 -13.41
CA HIS A 168 9.54 -0.69 -12.34
C HIS A 168 8.59 -0.45 -11.16
N LEU A 169 9.16 -0.29 -9.97
CA LEU A 169 8.42 0.03 -8.74
C LEU A 169 8.94 1.34 -8.14
N ARG A 170 8.04 2.10 -7.52
CA ARG A 170 8.34 3.36 -6.84
C ARG A 170 7.58 3.40 -5.52
N PHE A 171 8.33 3.52 -4.43
CA PHE A 171 7.83 3.49 -3.07
C PHE A 171 8.34 4.67 -2.27
N LEU A 172 7.66 4.94 -1.17
CA LEU A 172 8.06 5.89 -0.15
C LEU A 172 8.38 5.12 1.13
N GLY A 173 9.52 5.41 1.77
CA GLY A 173 9.92 4.79 3.02
C GLY A 173 11.14 5.50 3.63
N ASP A 174 11.19 5.60 4.95
CA ASP A 174 12.30 6.25 5.65
C ASP A 174 13.50 5.30 5.65
N VAL A 175 14.52 5.63 4.85
CA VAL A 175 15.74 4.83 4.77
C VAL A 175 16.89 5.42 5.59
N THR A 176 16.65 6.50 6.32
CA THR A 176 17.66 7.21 7.12
C THR A 176 17.37 7.23 8.61
N GLY A 177 16.13 6.92 9.01
CA GLY A 177 15.64 7.02 10.39
C GLY A 177 15.34 8.46 10.82
N ASN A 178 15.18 9.39 9.87
CA ASN A 178 14.90 10.80 10.18
C ASN A 178 13.39 11.07 10.36
N GLY A 179 12.56 10.03 10.27
CA GLY A 179 11.12 10.03 10.33
C GLY A 179 10.45 10.35 9.01
N ARG A 180 11.11 10.95 8.02
CA ARG A 180 10.50 11.36 6.75
C ARG A 180 10.72 10.30 5.68
N PRO A 181 9.69 9.93 4.92
CA PRO A 181 9.86 8.96 3.85
C PRO A 181 10.72 9.54 2.71
N ASP A 182 11.67 8.75 2.25
CA ASP A 182 12.48 8.95 1.05
C ASP A 182 11.87 8.20 -0.13
N ILE A 183 12.30 8.50 -1.35
CA ILE A 183 11.90 7.73 -2.54
C ILE A 183 12.85 6.55 -2.69
N VAL A 184 12.29 5.34 -2.78
CA VAL A 184 13.00 4.11 -3.16
C VAL A 184 12.39 3.57 -4.45
N ALA A 185 13.19 3.47 -5.50
CA ALA A 185 12.73 3.13 -6.84
C ALA A 185 13.52 1.95 -7.42
N PHE A 186 12.81 0.88 -7.76
CA PHE A 186 13.36 -0.29 -8.44
C PHE A 186 13.31 -0.03 -9.94
N GLY A 187 14.40 0.53 -10.48
CA GLY A 187 14.51 0.91 -11.88
C GLY A 187 14.86 -0.25 -12.80
N GLU A 188 15.45 0.10 -13.94
CA GLU A 188 15.81 -0.87 -14.98
C GLU A 188 17.01 -1.74 -14.55
N THR A 189 18.09 -1.11 -14.07
CA THR A 189 19.36 -1.79 -13.74
C THR A 189 19.78 -1.67 -12.28
N SER A 190 19.13 -0.80 -11.50
CA SER A 190 19.48 -0.56 -10.10
C SER A 190 18.26 -0.13 -9.28
N VAL A 191 18.29 -0.48 -7.99
CA VAL A 191 17.47 0.22 -6.99
C VAL A 191 18.14 1.55 -6.71
N GLN A 192 17.35 2.62 -6.74
CA GLN A 192 17.80 3.98 -6.53
C GLN A 192 17.08 4.59 -5.34
N VAL A 193 17.81 5.41 -4.58
CA VAL A 193 17.28 6.19 -3.46
C VAL A 193 17.43 7.67 -3.74
N SER A 194 16.39 8.43 -3.43
CA SER A 194 16.39 9.89 -3.47
C SER A 194 15.88 10.40 -2.12
N LEU A 195 16.81 11.01 -1.37
CA LEU A 195 16.58 11.39 0.02
C LEU A 195 15.71 12.64 0.12
N ASN A 196 14.78 12.64 1.07
CA ASN A 196 13.88 13.74 1.35
C ASN A 196 14.61 14.86 2.12
N ASN A 197 14.60 16.08 1.56
CA ASN A 197 15.28 17.23 2.17
C ASN A 197 14.52 17.83 3.36
N GLY A 198 13.27 17.43 3.59
CA GLY A 198 12.41 17.96 4.66
C GLY A 198 11.69 19.25 4.32
N ASP A 199 11.73 19.68 3.07
CA ASP A 199 11.02 20.86 2.56
C ASP A 199 10.03 20.53 1.42
N GLY A 200 9.89 19.24 1.08
CA GLY A 200 9.08 18.75 -0.04
C GLY A 200 9.84 18.59 -1.35
N THR A 201 11.17 18.76 -1.33
CA THR A 201 12.10 18.35 -2.40
C THR A 201 12.83 17.07 -2.05
N PHE A 202 13.42 16.44 -3.06
CA PHE A 202 14.30 15.29 -2.87
C PHE A 202 15.65 15.54 -3.54
N ARG A 203 16.71 14.90 -3.02
CA ARG A 203 18.05 14.93 -3.62
C ARG A 203 18.09 14.16 -4.93
N ASP A 204 19.13 14.38 -5.72
CA ASP A 204 19.38 13.56 -6.90
C ASP A 204 19.42 12.06 -6.55
N ALA A 205 18.80 11.26 -7.41
CA ALA A 205 18.72 9.82 -7.24
C ALA A 205 20.12 9.19 -7.29
N ARG A 206 20.38 8.26 -6.35
CA ARG A 206 21.63 7.49 -6.29
C ARG A 206 21.34 6.01 -6.43
N PRO A 207 22.02 5.28 -7.33
CA PRO A 207 22.00 3.83 -7.33
C PRO A 207 22.57 3.29 -6.02
N VAL A 208 21.86 2.37 -5.38
CA VAL A 208 22.26 1.77 -4.10
C VAL A 208 22.38 0.25 -4.14
N ILE A 209 21.71 -0.42 -5.07
CA ILE A 209 21.78 -1.88 -5.26
C ILE A 209 21.72 -2.20 -6.75
N PHE A 210 22.59 -3.09 -7.24
CA PHE A 210 22.56 -3.66 -8.59
C PHE A 210 21.90 -5.05 -8.60
N GLY A 211 20.63 -5.07 -8.20
CA GLY A 211 19.82 -6.26 -7.96
C GLY A 211 18.35 -5.83 -7.77
N PHE A 212 17.43 -6.78 -7.57
CA PHE A 212 16.00 -6.49 -7.45
C PHE A 212 15.34 -5.78 -8.65
N THR A 213 16.01 -5.72 -9.81
CA THR A 213 15.56 -4.91 -10.96
C THR A 213 15.33 -5.73 -12.22
N TYR A 214 14.73 -5.10 -13.23
CA TYR A 214 14.32 -5.79 -14.44
C TYR A 214 15.51 -6.40 -15.19
N SER A 215 16.56 -5.61 -15.41
CA SER A 215 17.77 -6.00 -16.15
C SER A 215 18.93 -6.44 -15.24
N SER A 216 18.88 -6.17 -13.93
CA SER A 216 19.84 -6.72 -12.96
C SER A 216 19.14 -7.64 -11.95
N GLY A 217 19.23 -8.94 -12.21
CA GLY A 217 18.63 -10.01 -11.40
C GLY A 217 17.32 -10.58 -11.96
N GLY A 218 16.81 -10.08 -13.09
CA GLY A 218 15.67 -10.67 -13.79
C GLY A 218 14.31 -10.51 -13.09
N TRP A 219 14.16 -9.50 -12.25
CA TRP A 219 12.94 -9.29 -11.47
C TRP A 219 11.80 -8.81 -12.37
N ARG A 220 10.58 -9.28 -12.11
CA ARG A 220 9.41 -9.01 -12.97
C ARG A 220 8.22 -8.65 -12.09
N ILE A 221 7.38 -7.73 -12.54
CA ILE A 221 6.24 -7.25 -11.76
C ILE A 221 5.21 -8.37 -11.53
N ASP A 222 5.00 -9.21 -12.54
CA ASP A 222 4.05 -10.32 -12.57
C ASP A 222 4.59 -11.62 -11.93
N LYS A 223 5.84 -11.66 -11.47
CA LYS A 223 6.43 -12.86 -10.84
C LYS A 223 7.07 -12.61 -9.48
N HIS A 224 7.69 -11.44 -9.31
CA HIS A 224 8.63 -11.17 -8.24
C HIS A 224 8.23 -9.92 -7.43
N PRO A 225 7.31 -10.06 -6.45
CA PRO A 225 6.96 -8.99 -5.54
C PRO A 225 8.18 -8.48 -4.79
N ARG A 226 8.25 -7.16 -4.61
CA ARG A 226 9.27 -6.45 -3.82
C ARG A 226 8.59 -5.43 -2.93
N MET A 227 9.12 -5.26 -1.73
CA MET A 227 8.54 -4.45 -0.66
C MET A 227 9.62 -3.72 0.12
N LEU A 228 9.19 -2.67 0.82
CA LEU A 228 9.96 -2.03 1.87
C LEU A 228 9.33 -2.40 3.21
N ALA A 229 10.14 -2.77 4.20
CA ALA A 229 9.71 -3.07 5.55
C ALA A 229 10.89 -2.98 6.52
N ASP A 230 10.66 -2.56 7.75
CA ASP A 230 11.67 -2.65 8.81
C ASP A 230 11.74 -4.11 9.31
N LEU A 231 12.88 -4.76 9.12
CA LEU A 231 13.13 -6.16 9.51
C LEU A 231 14.02 -6.27 10.74
N THR A 232 14.45 -5.13 11.30
CA THR A 232 15.41 -5.06 12.41
C THR A 232 14.89 -4.31 13.62
N GLY A 233 13.75 -3.64 13.50
CA GLY A 233 13.13 -2.83 14.54
C GLY A 233 13.83 -1.49 14.77
N ASP A 234 14.71 -1.06 13.85
CA ASP A 234 15.47 0.19 13.99
C ASP A 234 14.73 1.44 13.44
N GLY A 235 13.51 1.24 12.95
CA GLY A 235 12.63 2.27 12.39
C GLY A 235 12.94 2.63 10.94
N LYS A 236 13.91 1.96 10.30
CA LYS A 236 14.31 2.20 8.91
C LYS A 236 13.85 1.05 8.05
N VAL A 237 13.39 1.35 6.85
CA VAL A 237 12.94 0.29 5.94
C VAL A 237 14.13 -0.40 5.26
N ASP A 238 14.08 -1.74 5.25
CA ASP A 238 14.89 -2.64 4.46
C ASP A 238 14.19 -2.98 3.14
N ILE A 239 14.89 -3.69 2.24
CA ILE A 239 14.32 -4.20 1.00
C ILE A 239 14.11 -5.71 1.12
N VAL A 240 12.88 -6.15 0.84
CA VAL A 240 12.52 -7.57 0.71
C VAL A 240 12.06 -7.86 -0.71
N GLY A 241 12.52 -8.95 -1.30
CA GLY A 241 12.05 -9.43 -2.59
C GLY A 241 11.81 -10.94 -2.59
N PHE A 242 10.68 -11.34 -3.17
CA PHE A 242 10.32 -12.74 -3.37
C PHE A 242 10.71 -13.17 -4.79
N ALA A 243 11.86 -13.83 -4.91
CA ALA A 243 12.41 -14.34 -6.18
C ALA A 243 11.97 -15.78 -6.44
N GLU A 244 12.45 -16.38 -7.53
CA GLU A 244 12.18 -17.78 -7.87
C GLU A 244 12.64 -18.75 -6.76
N ALA A 245 13.87 -18.56 -6.26
CA ALA A 245 14.51 -19.43 -5.27
C ALA A 245 14.09 -19.14 -3.82
N GLY A 246 13.31 -18.08 -3.59
CA GLY A 246 12.83 -17.70 -2.26
C GLY A 246 13.02 -16.22 -1.93
N VAL A 247 13.21 -15.92 -0.65
CA VAL A 247 13.22 -14.54 -0.14
C VAL A 247 14.63 -13.98 -0.08
N TYR A 248 14.83 -12.86 -0.80
CA TYR A 248 16.03 -12.06 -0.75
C TYR A 248 15.80 -10.81 0.10
N VAL A 249 16.79 -10.48 0.93
CA VAL A 249 16.80 -9.28 1.78
C VAL A 249 18.06 -8.47 1.51
N ALA A 250 17.90 -7.15 1.43
CA ALA A 250 19.00 -6.20 1.54
C ALA A 250 18.72 -5.28 2.74
N LEU A 251 19.56 -5.40 3.77
CA LEU A 251 19.42 -4.64 5.00
C LEU A 251 19.94 -3.21 4.81
N ASN A 252 19.21 -2.26 5.35
CA ASN A 252 19.56 -0.86 5.37
C ASN A 252 20.70 -0.61 6.36
N ILE A 253 21.67 0.23 6.01
CA ILE A 253 22.77 0.61 6.91
C ILE A 253 22.57 1.97 7.61
N GLY A 254 21.42 2.61 7.36
CA GLY A 254 20.94 3.78 8.08
C GLY A 254 21.29 5.15 7.49
N ASN A 255 21.87 5.19 6.30
CA ASN A 255 22.21 6.43 5.59
C ASN A 255 21.60 6.48 4.17
N GLY A 256 20.57 5.67 3.92
CA GLY A 256 19.95 5.51 2.60
C GLY A 256 20.71 4.59 1.65
N THR A 257 21.67 3.81 2.15
CA THR A 257 22.32 2.72 1.39
C THR A 257 22.07 1.37 2.06
N PHE A 258 22.37 0.29 1.35
CA PHE A 258 21.98 -1.06 1.75
C PHE A 258 23.17 -2.02 1.63
N GLN A 259 23.12 -3.09 2.41
CA GLN A 259 23.97 -4.26 2.20
C GLN A 259 23.62 -4.97 0.90
N GLU A 260 24.54 -5.79 0.40
CA GLU A 260 24.28 -6.64 -0.76
C GLU A 260 23.11 -7.60 -0.49
N PRO A 261 22.25 -7.85 -1.49
CA PRO A 261 21.11 -8.76 -1.34
C PRO A 261 21.55 -10.19 -1.01
N ARG A 262 20.90 -10.82 -0.03
CA ARG A 262 21.14 -12.23 0.36
C ARG A 262 19.87 -13.03 0.31
N LEU A 263 19.95 -14.28 -0.17
CA LEU A 263 18.89 -15.27 -0.01
C LEU A 263 18.85 -15.67 1.47
N VAL A 264 17.80 -15.26 2.17
CA VAL A 264 17.64 -15.52 3.62
C VAL A 264 16.68 -16.66 3.92
N LEU A 265 15.81 -17.03 2.96
CA LEU A 265 14.84 -18.10 3.14
C LEU A 265 14.51 -18.80 1.82
N ASN A 266 14.67 -20.13 1.77
CA ASN A 266 14.27 -20.98 0.63
C ASN A 266 12.77 -21.34 0.72
N ALA A 267 11.91 -20.33 0.69
CA ALA A 267 10.46 -20.45 0.66
C ALA A 267 9.84 -19.20 0.02
N PHE A 268 8.53 -19.19 -0.23
CA PHE A 268 7.79 -18.05 -0.81
C PHE A 268 8.21 -17.66 -2.23
N GLY A 269 8.95 -18.52 -2.93
CA GLY A 269 9.35 -18.37 -4.34
C GLY A 269 8.63 -19.39 -5.24
N ALA A 270 8.61 -19.17 -6.55
CA ALA A 270 7.94 -20.12 -7.45
C ALA A 270 8.62 -21.50 -7.44
N ASN A 271 9.95 -21.54 -7.41
CA ASN A 271 10.73 -22.77 -7.26
C ASN A 271 10.90 -23.19 -5.79
N ALA A 272 10.44 -22.37 -4.85
CA ALA A 272 10.52 -22.57 -3.41
C ALA A 272 9.12 -22.54 -2.78
N GLY A 273 8.25 -23.46 -3.23
CA GLY A 273 6.89 -23.62 -2.74
C GLY A 273 5.76 -23.26 -3.71
N GLY A 274 6.05 -23.03 -5.00
CA GLY A 274 5.01 -22.86 -6.03
C GLY A 274 4.28 -21.52 -6.00
N TRP A 275 4.90 -20.48 -5.44
CA TRP A 275 4.28 -19.16 -5.27
C TRP A 275 4.14 -18.41 -6.59
N GLN A 276 2.97 -17.82 -6.83
CA GLN A 276 2.61 -17.13 -8.08
C GLN A 276 1.90 -15.82 -7.73
N VAL A 277 2.12 -14.74 -8.47
CA VAL A 277 1.60 -13.40 -8.11
C VAL A 277 0.08 -13.30 -8.31
N ASP A 278 -0.45 -14.00 -9.31
CA ASP A 278 -1.88 -14.06 -9.67
C ASP A 278 -2.72 -14.98 -8.77
N ALA A 279 -2.08 -15.83 -7.96
CA ALA A 279 -2.77 -16.71 -7.01
C ALA A 279 -2.44 -16.40 -5.54
N HIS A 280 -1.18 -16.07 -5.27
CA HIS A 280 -0.58 -16.15 -3.93
C HIS A 280 0.00 -14.80 -3.46
N PRO A 281 -0.84 -13.90 -2.89
CA PRO A 281 -0.35 -12.66 -2.34
C PRO A 281 0.55 -12.93 -1.12
N ARG A 282 1.60 -12.12 -1.00
CA ARG A 282 2.62 -12.18 0.04
C ARG A 282 2.76 -10.78 0.64
N TYR A 283 3.00 -10.69 1.93
CA TYR A 283 3.12 -9.44 2.69
C TYR A 283 4.27 -9.53 3.68
N ILE A 284 4.75 -8.36 4.09
CA ILE A 284 5.56 -8.21 5.29
C ILE A 284 4.72 -7.43 6.31
N ALA A 285 4.53 -7.99 7.50
CA ALA A 285 3.77 -7.39 8.59
C ALA A 285 4.27 -7.93 9.93
N ASP A 286 4.24 -7.12 10.98
CA ASP A 286 4.57 -7.56 12.34
C ASP A 286 3.38 -8.35 12.91
N VAL A 287 3.48 -9.68 12.97
CA VAL A 287 2.43 -10.56 13.50
C VAL A 287 2.71 -11.00 14.94
N THR A 288 3.71 -10.41 15.60
CA THR A 288 4.08 -10.76 16.98
C THR A 288 4.20 -9.56 17.91
N GLY A 289 3.98 -8.34 17.41
CA GLY A 289 4.10 -7.09 18.16
C GLY A 289 5.54 -6.69 18.48
N ASN A 290 6.55 -7.31 17.86
CA ASN A 290 7.94 -7.20 18.28
C ASN A 290 8.68 -5.98 17.72
N GLY A 291 8.15 -5.32 16.68
CA GLY A 291 8.78 -4.15 16.07
C GLY A 291 9.23 -4.34 14.63
N TRP A 292 9.38 -5.58 14.18
CA TRP A 292 9.90 -5.90 12.86
C TRP A 292 8.95 -6.78 12.05
N GLY A 293 9.15 -6.79 10.74
CA GLY A 293 8.31 -7.51 9.81
C GLY A 293 8.53 -9.01 9.81
N ASP A 294 7.43 -9.76 9.84
CA ASP A 294 7.33 -11.18 9.54
C ASP A 294 6.80 -11.38 8.10
N ILE A 295 7.05 -12.54 7.49
CA ILE A 295 6.47 -12.88 6.18
C ILE A 295 5.12 -13.56 6.38
N VAL A 296 4.09 -13.05 5.72
CA VAL A 296 2.77 -13.68 5.62
C VAL A 296 2.44 -13.95 4.16
N GLY A 297 2.18 -15.21 3.82
CA GLY A 297 1.84 -15.62 2.46
C GLY A 297 0.55 -16.43 2.41
N PHE A 298 -0.33 -16.09 1.48
CA PHE A 298 -1.56 -16.83 1.21
C PHE A 298 -1.33 -17.83 0.08
N ALA A 299 -1.12 -19.10 0.41
CA ALA A 299 -0.83 -20.19 -0.53
C ALA A 299 -2.12 -20.90 -1.00
N ASN A 300 -1.98 -22.04 -1.69
CA ASN A 300 -3.13 -22.88 -2.07
C ASN A 300 -3.91 -23.38 -0.84
N GLY A 301 -3.22 -24.02 0.10
CA GLY A 301 -3.82 -24.68 1.26
C GLY A 301 -4.13 -23.77 2.46
N GLY A 302 -3.78 -22.48 2.39
CA GLY A 302 -4.05 -21.54 3.48
C GLY A 302 -2.95 -20.52 3.68
N VAL A 303 -2.84 -20.00 4.90
CA VAL A 303 -1.88 -18.94 5.27
C VAL A 303 -0.62 -19.54 5.88
N PHE A 304 0.52 -19.19 5.31
CA PHE A 304 1.84 -19.48 5.84
C PHE A 304 2.47 -18.25 6.47
N VAL A 305 3.12 -18.44 7.62
CA VAL A 305 3.89 -17.39 8.30
C VAL A 305 5.32 -17.86 8.52
N ALA A 306 6.29 -17.01 8.19
CA ALA A 306 7.67 -17.15 8.63
C ALA A 306 8.04 -15.96 9.52
N LEU A 307 8.30 -16.25 10.80
CA LEU A 307 8.62 -15.24 11.80
C LEU A 307 10.02 -14.67 11.58
N GLY A 308 10.16 -13.35 11.64
CA GLY A 308 11.42 -12.64 11.57
C GLY A 308 12.18 -12.72 12.90
N ASN A 309 13.50 -12.81 12.82
CA ASN A 309 14.38 -12.87 14.00
C ASN A 309 14.85 -11.50 14.50
N GLY A 310 14.46 -10.41 13.83
CA GLY A 310 14.88 -9.04 14.16
C GLY A 310 16.27 -8.68 13.62
N ASP A 311 16.83 -9.50 12.73
CA ASP A 311 18.15 -9.30 12.12
C ASP A 311 18.12 -9.46 10.58
N GLY A 312 16.92 -9.43 9.98
CA GLY A 312 16.70 -9.70 8.56
C GLY A 312 16.63 -11.18 8.16
N THR A 313 16.81 -12.12 9.10
CA THR A 313 16.60 -13.55 8.87
C THR A 313 15.22 -14.00 9.34
N PHE A 314 14.78 -15.16 8.85
CA PHE A 314 13.45 -15.71 9.13
C PHE A 314 13.52 -17.17 9.57
N GLN A 315 12.59 -17.56 10.42
CA GLN A 315 12.33 -18.95 10.78
C GLN A 315 11.70 -19.71 9.60
N PRO A 316 11.75 -21.07 9.60
CA PRO A 316 11.02 -21.86 8.61
C PRO A 316 9.52 -21.55 8.63
N PRO A 317 8.86 -21.45 7.45
CA PRO A 317 7.45 -21.12 7.39
C PRO A 317 6.57 -22.23 7.97
N LYS A 318 5.50 -21.84 8.64
CA LYS A 318 4.47 -22.73 9.17
C LYS A 318 3.12 -22.41 8.53
N LEU A 319 2.35 -23.44 8.21
CA LEU A 319 0.92 -23.29 7.92
C LEU A 319 0.22 -22.96 9.24
N VAL A 320 -0.29 -21.73 9.36
CA VAL A 320 -0.91 -21.23 10.60
C VAL A 320 -2.43 -21.21 10.51
N LEU A 321 -2.99 -21.30 9.31
CA LEU A 321 -4.43 -21.25 9.09
C LEU A 321 -4.83 -21.92 7.77
N GLU A 322 -5.74 -22.91 7.82
CA GLU A 322 -6.29 -23.60 6.65
C GLU A 322 -7.49 -22.85 6.03
N ALA A 323 -7.30 -21.55 5.78
CA ALA A 323 -8.28 -20.65 5.17
C ALA A 323 -7.57 -19.53 4.40
N PHE A 324 -8.33 -18.68 3.71
CA PHE A 324 -7.80 -17.57 2.89
C PHE A 324 -6.89 -17.97 1.72
N GLY A 325 -6.80 -19.28 1.45
CA GLY A 325 -5.97 -19.85 0.39
C GLY A 325 -6.70 -19.94 -0.94
N TYR A 326 -5.94 -20.17 -2.01
CA TYR A 326 -6.51 -20.31 -3.34
C TYR A 326 -7.50 -21.48 -3.41
N GLU A 327 -7.12 -22.64 -2.87
CA GLU A 327 -8.03 -23.80 -2.73
C GLU A 327 -8.76 -23.77 -1.39
N ALA A 328 -8.06 -23.40 -0.31
CA ALA A 328 -8.64 -23.26 1.02
C ALA A 328 -9.53 -22.01 1.14
N GLY A 329 -10.76 -22.12 0.65
CA GLY A 329 -11.78 -21.08 0.66
C GLY A 329 -11.97 -20.34 -0.67
N GLY A 330 -11.36 -20.80 -1.77
CA GLY A 330 -11.63 -20.27 -3.11
C GLY A 330 -11.13 -18.84 -3.37
N TRP A 331 -10.11 -18.38 -2.66
CA TRP A 331 -9.65 -16.99 -2.75
C TRP A 331 -8.94 -16.72 -4.08
N ARG A 332 -9.13 -15.53 -4.67
CA ARG A 332 -8.62 -15.17 -5.99
C ARG A 332 -8.05 -13.76 -5.95
N VAL A 333 -6.83 -13.57 -6.46
CA VAL A 333 -6.27 -12.23 -6.65
C VAL A 333 -7.14 -11.49 -7.67
N GLY A 334 -7.33 -10.18 -7.46
CA GLY A 334 -8.20 -9.35 -8.31
C GLY A 334 -9.69 -9.43 -7.95
N ILE A 335 -10.16 -10.52 -7.34
CA ILE A 335 -11.57 -10.66 -6.89
C ILE A 335 -11.72 -10.43 -5.39
N HIS A 336 -10.83 -11.06 -4.61
CA HIS A 336 -10.91 -11.15 -3.15
C HIS A 336 -9.72 -10.43 -2.48
N PRO A 337 -9.84 -9.12 -2.18
CA PRO A 337 -8.82 -8.40 -1.43
C PRO A 337 -8.52 -9.06 -0.08
N ARG A 338 -7.23 -9.16 0.25
CA ARG A 338 -6.71 -9.70 1.52
C ARG A 338 -5.67 -8.73 2.07
N TYR A 339 -5.68 -8.53 3.38
CA TYR A 339 -4.78 -7.63 4.09
C TYR A 339 -4.30 -8.29 5.38
N VAL A 340 -3.11 -7.87 5.81
CA VAL A 340 -2.50 -8.26 7.07
C VAL A 340 -2.25 -6.96 7.85
N VAL A 341 -3.10 -6.68 8.84
CA VAL A 341 -3.18 -5.39 9.54
C VAL A 341 -3.63 -5.59 10.97
N ASP A 342 -3.21 -4.73 11.89
CA ASP A 342 -3.75 -4.74 13.25
C ASP A 342 -5.21 -4.26 13.27
N LEU A 343 -6.11 -5.12 13.73
CA LEU A 343 -7.53 -4.87 13.92
C LEU A 343 -7.90 -4.77 15.41
N THR A 344 -7.02 -5.19 16.32
CA THR A 344 -7.32 -5.28 17.75
C THR A 344 -6.64 -4.18 18.56
N GLY A 345 -5.57 -3.58 18.03
CA GLY A 345 -4.75 -2.57 18.68
C GLY A 345 -3.66 -3.16 19.58
N ASP A 346 -3.37 -4.46 19.49
CA ASP A 346 -2.32 -5.12 20.28
C ASP A 346 -0.92 -5.04 19.63
N GLY A 347 -0.84 -4.53 18.40
CA GLY A 347 0.37 -4.39 17.62
C GLY A 347 0.81 -5.65 16.89
N ALA A 348 0.06 -6.75 16.99
CA ALA A 348 0.26 -7.95 16.20
C ALA A 348 -0.80 -8.00 15.10
N ALA A 349 -0.37 -7.93 13.84
CA ALA A 349 -1.28 -7.85 12.72
C ALA A 349 -2.18 -9.09 12.60
N ASP A 350 -3.47 -8.83 12.39
CA ASP A 350 -4.52 -9.80 12.10
C ASP A 350 -4.67 -10.01 10.57
N ILE A 351 -5.51 -10.96 10.19
CA ILE A 351 -5.89 -11.18 8.78
C ILE A 351 -7.31 -10.71 8.56
N VAL A 352 -7.51 -9.88 7.53
CA VAL A 352 -8.83 -9.54 7.00
C VAL A 352 -8.86 -9.79 5.51
N GLY A 353 -9.91 -10.44 5.04
CA GLY A 353 -10.17 -10.64 3.62
C GLY A 353 -11.63 -10.37 3.28
N ILE A 354 -11.89 -10.00 2.03
CA ILE A 354 -13.24 -9.82 1.51
C ILE A 354 -13.52 -10.97 0.54
N SER A 355 -14.28 -11.95 1.02
CA SER A 355 -14.76 -13.10 0.26
C SER A 355 -15.98 -12.76 -0.61
N ASP A 356 -16.47 -13.72 -1.39
CA ASP A 356 -17.75 -13.62 -2.10
C ASP A 356 -18.92 -13.20 -1.21
N SER A 357 -18.93 -13.66 0.06
CA SER A 357 -20.02 -13.43 1.01
C SER A 357 -19.82 -12.20 1.89
N GLY A 358 -18.64 -11.57 1.82
CA GLY A 358 -18.31 -10.36 2.56
C GLY A 358 -17.03 -10.48 3.39
N VAL A 359 -16.93 -9.69 4.45
CA VAL A 359 -15.71 -9.50 5.25
C VAL A 359 -15.51 -10.68 6.19
N VAL A 360 -14.34 -11.31 6.07
CA VAL A 360 -13.87 -12.41 6.90
C VAL A 360 -12.62 -11.98 7.65
N VAL A 361 -12.59 -12.19 8.96
CA VAL A 361 -11.45 -11.88 9.82
C VAL A 361 -10.95 -13.12 10.52
N SER A 362 -9.64 -13.19 10.71
CA SER A 362 -8.98 -14.15 11.57
C SER A 362 -8.04 -13.40 12.50
N TYR A 363 -8.34 -13.44 13.79
CA TYR A 363 -7.57 -12.72 14.80
C TYR A 363 -6.30 -13.46 15.18
N ASN A 364 -5.23 -12.70 15.39
CA ASN A 364 -3.94 -13.19 15.85
C ASN A 364 -3.95 -13.39 17.37
N ASP A 365 -3.18 -14.35 17.88
CA ASP A 365 -2.98 -14.58 19.32
C ASP A 365 -1.84 -13.74 19.93
N GLY A 366 -1.26 -12.84 19.13
CA GLY A 366 -0.10 -12.02 19.48
C GLY A 366 1.24 -12.73 19.28
N LYS A 367 1.25 -13.95 18.75
CA LYS A 367 2.45 -14.78 18.56
C LYS A 367 2.56 -15.35 17.15
N GLY A 368 1.75 -14.84 16.22
CA GLY A 368 1.72 -15.27 14.83
C GLY A 368 0.88 -16.51 14.57
N ASN A 369 0.07 -16.97 15.53
CA ASN A 369 -0.96 -17.98 15.31
C ASN A 369 -2.32 -17.29 15.14
N PHE A 370 -3.21 -17.90 14.38
CA PHE A 370 -4.49 -17.30 14.03
C PHE A 370 -5.65 -18.19 14.47
N GLY A 371 -6.69 -17.56 15.03
CA GLY A 371 -7.93 -18.23 15.39
C GLY A 371 -8.74 -18.70 14.17
N PRO A 372 -9.91 -19.32 14.37
CA PRO A 372 -10.78 -19.69 13.26
C PRO A 372 -11.31 -18.44 12.52
N PRO A 373 -11.49 -18.51 11.19
CA PRO A 373 -12.02 -17.38 10.41
C PRO A 373 -13.48 -17.11 10.76
N GLN A 374 -13.85 -15.83 10.82
CA GLN A 374 -15.18 -15.36 11.18
C GLN A 374 -15.70 -14.39 10.11
N ILE A 375 -16.90 -14.62 9.60
CA ILE A 375 -17.59 -13.63 8.77
C ILE A 375 -18.17 -12.57 9.71
N ILE A 376 -17.66 -11.35 9.63
CA ILE A 376 -18.06 -10.24 10.51
C ILE A 376 -18.96 -9.22 9.79
N CYS A 377 -19.06 -9.29 8.46
CA CYS A 377 -19.91 -8.42 7.68
C CYS A 377 -20.36 -9.09 6.37
N ASN A 378 -21.68 -9.21 6.17
CA ASN A 378 -22.28 -9.71 4.92
C ASN A 378 -22.43 -8.58 3.88
N HIS A 379 -21.33 -7.89 3.57
CA HIS A 379 -21.25 -6.77 2.63
C HIS A 379 -19.83 -6.71 2.03
N PHE A 380 -19.59 -5.84 1.05
CA PHE A 380 -18.30 -5.65 0.34
C PHE A 380 -17.87 -6.82 -0.57
N GLY A 381 -18.51 -7.98 -0.48
CA GLY A 381 -18.24 -9.14 -1.31
C GLY A 381 -18.90 -9.05 -2.70
N PRO A 382 -18.34 -9.73 -3.71
CA PRO A 382 -18.94 -9.87 -5.04
C PRO A 382 -20.43 -10.26 -5.03
N SER A 383 -20.86 -11.17 -4.14
CA SER A 383 -22.27 -11.59 -4.06
C SER A 383 -23.21 -10.50 -3.55
N GLN A 384 -22.66 -9.39 -3.02
CA GLN A 384 -23.41 -8.20 -2.63
C GLN A 384 -23.24 -7.05 -3.66
N GLY A 385 -22.79 -7.35 -4.88
CA GLY A 385 -22.69 -6.38 -5.98
C GLY A 385 -21.37 -5.60 -6.03
N TRP A 386 -20.34 -6.02 -5.29
CA TRP A 386 -19.02 -5.39 -5.30
C TRP A 386 -18.15 -5.92 -6.43
N ASP A 387 -18.49 -5.47 -7.64
CA ASP A 387 -17.78 -5.72 -8.89
C ASP A 387 -16.36 -5.11 -8.85
N VAL A 388 -15.34 -5.91 -9.20
CA VAL A 388 -13.92 -5.54 -9.07
C VAL A 388 -13.45 -4.55 -10.13
N GLU A 389 -14.14 -4.47 -11.27
CA GLU A 389 -13.86 -3.49 -12.33
C GLU A 389 -14.42 -2.11 -11.96
N LYS A 390 -15.46 -2.07 -11.12
CA LYS A 390 -16.20 -0.84 -10.78
C LYS A 390 -15.90 -0.32 -9.38
N THR A 391 -15.57 -1.19 -8.45
CA THR A 391 -15.42 -0.86 -7.03
C THR A 391 -13.97 -0.98 -6.56
N VAL A 392 -13.64 -0.27 -5.48
CA VAL A 392 -12.35 -0.36 -4.78
C VAL A 392 -12.64 -0.64 -3.31
N ARG A 393 -11.90 -1.55 -2.70
CA ARG A 393 -11.96 -1.86 -1.26
C ARG A 393 -10.58 -1.69 -0.67
N LEU A 394 -10.51 -1.09 0.51
CA LEU A 394 -9.27 -0.77 1.22
C LEU A 394 -9.49 -1.01 2.71
N VAL A 395 -8.37 -1.19 3.41
CA VAL A 395 -8.31 -1.13 4.87
C VAL A 395 -7.55 0.13 5.25
N ALA A 396 -8.03 0.85 6.26
CA ALA A 396 -7.46 2.14 6.67
C ALA A 396 -7.81 2.48 8.12
N ASN A 397 -7.04 3.38 8.76
CA ASN A 397 -7.43 3.96 10.05
C ASN A 397 -8.13 5.30 9.80
N LEU A 398 -9.46 5.34 9.98
CA LEU A 398 -10.30 6.47 9.55
C LEU A 398 -10.56 7.54 10.61
#